data_AF-A0AA38VX29-F1
#
_entry.id   AF-A0AA38VX29-F1
#
_cell.length_a   1.000
_cell.length_b   1.000
_cell.length_c   1.000
_cell.angle_alpha   90.00
_cell.angle_beta   90.00
_cell.angle_gamma   90.00
#
_symmetry.space_group_name_H-M   'P 1'
#
loop_
_entity.id
_entity.type
_entity.pdbx_description
1 polymer ?
#
loop_
_entity_poly.entity_id
_entity_poly.type
_entity_poly.pdbx_seq_one_letter_code
_entity_poly.pdbx_strand_id
1 'polypeptide(L)'
;MAPSTILLRSQRISALRHLPVHDFLAPALLTPSPRRLLSTTTPRPAEPVETTTPFSSSPPPPPGTNTTAPGPTAGKKRKPLTQAQRDYLSSALRVNQAGELAAVLIYTYQSPPILASHPHLRPLMKHMLDQEVGHFTTFNALIARHRVRPTALYPLWQVMASGLGWVTGVMGREAAMACTEAVETEIGGHYNEQIRHLLEMVSQWEAEGYEVGEELSTLIGTLRRIRDEELEHLDHALENDAKKAEPHWLLTGVIRAGCKGAIFLSERV
;
A
#
# COMPACT_ATOMS: atom_id res chain seq x y z
N MET A 1 10.36 58.20 17.78
CA MET A 1 9.35 57.25 17.28
C MET A 1 10.10 56.12 16.59
N ALA A 2 10.15 54.94 17.20
CA ALA A 2 10.82 53.75 16.67
C ALA A 2 9.77 52.78 16.10
N PRO A 3 9.99 52.10 14.97
CA PRO A 3 9.04 51.12 14.46
C PRO A 3 9.31 49.74 15.09
N SER A 4 8.25 49.16 15.63
CA SER A 4 8.19 47.86 16.29
C SER A 4 8.59 46.71 15.38
N THR A 5 9.56 45.92 15.81
CA THR A 5 9.96 44.64 15.21
C THR A 5 8.94 43.56 15.58
N ILE A 6 8.15 43.10 14.62
CA ILE A 6 7.26 41.94 14.80
C ILE A 6 8.08 40.65 14.66
N LEU A 7 8.33 40.00 15.78
CA LEU A 7 8.85 38.64 15.87
C LEU A 7 7.78 37.64 15.38
N LEU A 8 7.90 37.19 14.12
CA LEU A 8 7.18 36.00 13.65
C LEU A 8 7.85 34.75 14.24
N ARG A 9 7.28 34.33 15.37
CA ARG A 9 7.58 33.09 16.09
C ARG A 9 7.35 31.90 15.16
N SER A 10 8.45 31.17 14.89
CA SER A 10 8.47 29.86 14.24
C SER A 10 7.40 28.94 14.84
N GLN A 11 6.35 28.68 14.06
CA GLN A 11 5.40 27.61 14.32
C GLN A 11 5.48 26.63 13.16
N ARG A 12 5.55 25.34 13.54
CA ARG A 12 5.33 24.14 12.71
C ARG A 12 6.56 23.52 12.04
N ILE A 13 7.50 23.09 12.89
CA ILE A 13 8.14 21.78 12.74
C ILE A 13 7.49 20.86 13.79
N SER A 14 6.29 20.35 13.50
CA SER A 14 5.54 19.48 14.44
C SER A 14 4.74 18.38 13.73
N ALA A 15 5.14 18.01 12.50
CA ALA A 15 4.51 16.92 11.75
C ALA A 15 5.35 15.63 11.71
N LEU A 16 6.59 15.64 12.25
CA LEU A 16 7.55 14.53 12.17
C LEU A 16 7.63 13.66 13.43
N ARG A 17 6.75 13.85 14.43
CA ARG A 17 6.80 13.09 15.70
C ARG A 17 5.85 11.89 15.77
N HIS A 18 5.02 11.66 14.76
CA HIS A 18 4.04 10.57 14.79
C HIS A 18 3.94 9.86 13.44
N LEU A 19 5.01 9.15 13.05
CA LEU A 19 4.81 7.92 12.29
C LEU A 19 4.34 6.87 13.31
N PRO A 20 3.14 6.28 13.18
CA PRO A 20 2.69 5.26 14.10
C PRO A 20 3.55 4.00 13.89
N VAL A 21 4.61 3.87 14.70
CA VAL A 21 5.32 2.61 14.86
C VAL A 21 4.36 1.69 15.62
N HIS A 22 3.61 0.87 14.90
CA HIS A 22 2.89 -0.23 15.53
C HIS A 22 3.94 -1.27 15.98
N ASP A 23 3.98 -1.54 17.29
CA ASP A 23 4.81 -2.55 17.93
C ASP A 23 4.52 -3.95 17.38
N PHE A 24 5.12 -4.28 16.23
CA PHE A 24 4.97 -5.60 15.60
C PHE A 24 5.99 -6.63 16.12
N LEU A 25 6.81 -6.25 17.12
CA LEU A 25 7.91 -7.06 17.66
C LEU A 25 7.85 -7.24 19.19
N ALA A 26 6.69 -7.10 19.82
CA ALA A 26 6.54 -7.54 21.22
C ALA A 26 6.59 -9.08 21.29
N PRO A 27 7.53 -9.69 22.04
CA PRO A 27 7.56 -11.14 22.20
C PRO A 27 6.35 -11.59 23.03
N ALA A 28 5.46 -12.36 22.41
CA ALA A 28 4.30 -12.97 23.08
C ALA A 28 4.77 -14.06 24.06
N LEU A 29 5.14 -13.64 25.27
CA LEU A 29 5.32 -14.55 26.38
C LEU A 29 3.94 -14.85 26.99
N LEU A 30 3.47 -16.07 26.73
CA LEU A 30 2.50 -16.84 27.51
C LEU A 30 1.07 -16.30 27.61
N THR A 31 0.19 -16.80 26.74
CA THR A 31 -1.20 -17.17 27.12
C THR A 31 -1.80 -18.12 26.07
N PRO A 32 -2.13 -19.38 26.42
CA PRO A 32 -2.81 -20.28 25.51
C PRO A 32 -4.32 -20.00 25.56
N SER A 33 -4.87 -19.42 24.49
CA SER A 33 -6.32 -19.32 24.29
C SER A 33 -6.79 -20.48 23.41
N PRO A 34 -7.85 -21.23 23.79
CA PRO A 34 -8.28 -22.40 23.04
C PRO A 34 -8.90 -21.98 21.70
N ARG A 35 -8.39 -22.59 20.62
CA ARG A 35 -8.93 -22.48 19.27
C ARG A 35 -10.40 -22.90 19.25
N ARG A 36 -11.31 -21.94 19.13
CA ARG A 36 -12.72 -22.23 18.79
C ARG A 36 -12.83 -22.36 17.28
N LEU A 37 -13.02 -23.59 16.81
CA LEU A 37 -13.30 -23.92 15.42
C LEU A 37 -14.66 -23.30 15.03
N LEU A 38 -14.70 -22.49 13.98
CA LEU A 38 -15.93 -21.94 13.42
C LEU A 38 -16.57 -22.99 12.52
N SER A 39 -17.60 -23.65 13.05
CA SER A 39 -18.55 -24.47 12.29
C SER A 39 -19.61 -23.57 11.67
N THR A 40 -19.89 -23.78 10.37
CA THR A 40 -20.96 -23.13 9.62
C THR A 40 -22.26 -23.90 9.78
N THR A 41 -22.94 -23.78 10.92
CA THR A 41 -24.35 -24.19 11.04
C THR A 41 -25.01 -23.45 12.18
N THR A 42 -26.01 -22.64 11.88
CA THR A 42 -26.91 -22.05 12.88
C THR A 42 -27.81 -23.15 13.46
N PRO A 43 -27.86 -23.38 14.78
CA PRO A 43 -28.84 -24.29 15.36
C PRO A 43 -30.19 -23.57 15.45
N ARG A 44 -31.18 -24.15 14.76
CA ARG A 44 -32.62 -23.86 14.91
C ARG A 44 -33.07 -24.23 16.33
N PRO A 45 -33.72 -23.33 17.09
CA PRO A 45 -34.43 -23.74 18.30
C PRO A 45 -35.75 -24.44 17.93
N ALA A 46 -36.03 -25.53 18.63
CA ALA A 46 -37.24 -26.33 18.53
C ALA A 46 -38.47 -25.58 19.05
N GLU A 47 -39.64 -25.92 18.50
CA GLU A 47 -40.96 -25.52 18.99
C GLU A 47 -41.29 -26.11 20.36
N PRO A 48 -42.27 -25.51 21.06
CA PRO A 48 -43.26 -26.28 21.80
C PRO A 48 -44.69 -26.02 21.29
N VAL A 49 -45.41 -27.14 21.18
CA VAL A 49 -46.85 -27.30 20.94
C VAL A 49 -47.63 -26.96 22.22
N GLU A 50 -48.70 -26.16 22.13
CA GLU A 50 -50.09 -26.50 22.53
C GLU A 50 -51.05 -25.28 22.65
N THR A 51 -52.16 -25.39 21.89
CA THR A 51 -53.57 -25.26 22.30
C THR A 51 -54.10 -23.97 22.95
N THR A 52 -54.88 -23.15 22.22
CA THR A 52 -56.38 -23.01 22.30
C THR A 52 -56.90 -21.83 21.45
N THR A 53 -58.06 -22.02 20.83
CA THR A 53 -58.92 -21.10 20.02
C THR A 53 -59.64 -20.06 20.90
N PRO A 54 -60.38 -19.01 20.43
CA PRO A 54 -61.18 -18.99 19.18
C PRO A 54 -61.36 -17.67 18.38
N PHE A 55 -61.88 -17.87 17.15
CA PHE A 55 -62.73 -16.99 16.32
C PHE A 55 -62.35 -15.51 16.12
N SER A 56 -61.93 -15.18 14.90
CA SER A 56 -62.22 -13.88 14.29
C SER A 56 -62.38 -14.00 12.77
N SER A 57 -63.53 -13.55 12.29
CA SER A 57 -63.98 -13.57 10.89
C SER A 57 -63.35 -12.44 10.07
N SER A 58 -62.79 -12.76 8.90
CA SER A 58 -62.49 -11.77 7.84
C SER A 58 -62.71 -12.39 6.45
N PRO A 59 -63.27 -11.65 5.48
CA PRO A 59 -63.63 -12.17 4.17
C PRO A 59 -62.42 -12.29 3.22
N PRO A 60 -62.50 -13.11 2.15
CA PRO A 60 -61.38 -13.37 1.26
C PRO A 60 -61.12 -12.22 0.28
N PRO A 61 -59.86 -11.94 -0.09
CA PRO A 61 -59.53 -11.03 -1.19
C PRO A 61 -59.70 -11.71 -2.57
N PRO A 62 -59.89 -10.94 -3.65
CA PRO A 62 -60.13 -11.47 -5.00
C PRO A 62 -58.87 -12.06 -5.66
N PRO A 63 -59.00 -12.92 -6.68
CA PRO A 63 -57.87 -13.55 -7.35
C PRO A 63 -57.21 -12.56 -8.32
N GLY A 64 -56.04 -12.03 -7.94
CA GLY A 64 -55.25 -11.09 -8.72
C GLY A 64 -53.85 -11.63 -9.05
N THR A 65 -53.65 -11.92 -10.34
CA THR A 65 -52.38 -11.87 -11.10
C THR A 65 -51.12 -12.51 -10.50
N ASN A 66 -50.75 -13.66 -11.08
CA ASN A 66 -49.40 -14.21 -11.08
C ASN A 66 -48.40 -13.13 -11.55
N THR A 67 -47.81 -12.41 -10.60
CA THR A 67 -46.61 -11.63 -10.83
C THR A 67 -45.44 -12.59 -10.70
N THR A 68 -44.91 -13.03 -11.83
CA THR A 68 -43.64 -13.75 -11.89
C THR A 68 -42.57 -12.88 -11.24
N ALA A 69 -42.20 -13.23 -10.00
CA ALA A 69 -41.03 -12.63 -9.38
C ALA A 69 -39.81 -12.84 -10.29
N PRO A 70 -38.92 -11.85 -10.46
CA PRO A 70 -37.69 -12.06 -11.17
C PRO A 70 -36.92 -13.17 -10.46
N GLY A 71 -36.53 -14.21 -11.21
CA GLY A 71 -35.77 -15.34 -10.69
C GLY A 71 -34.49 -14.87 -9.97
N PRO A 72 -33.94 -15.69 -9.07
CA PRO A 72 -32.73 -15.35 -8.33
C PRO A 72 -31.63 -15.00 -9.33
N THR A 73 -31.08 -13.78 -9.24
CA THR A 73 -29.88 -13.40 -9.97
C THR A 73 -28.82 -14.43 -9.64
N ALA A 74 -28.44 -15.24 -10.62
CA ALA A 74 -27.40 -16.25 -10.46
C ALA A 74 -26.16 -15.53 -9.93
N GLY A 75 -25.78 -15.85 -8.69
CA GLY A 75 -24.65 -15.20 -8.02
C GLY A 75 -23.40 -15.34 -8.88
N LYS A 76 -22.73 -14.22 -9.12
CA LYS A 76 -21.49 -14.12 -9.90
C LYS A 76 -20.49 -15.19 -9.45
N LYS A 77 -20.11 -16.10 -10.34
CA LYS A 77 -19.23 -17.24 -10.01
C LYS A 77 -17.81 -16.73 -9.75
N ARG A 78 -17.38 -16.66 -8.49
CA ARG A 78 -16.03 -16.20 -8.10
C ARG A 78 -15.13 -17.39 -7.75
N LYS A 79 -13.84 -17.30 -8.11
CA LYS A 79 -12.84 -18.32 -7.78
C LYS A 79 -12.10 -17.91 -6.50
N PRO A 80 -12.02 -18.76 -5.46
CA PRO A 80 -11.15 -18.49 -4.33
C PRO A 80 -9.68 -18.55 -4.78
N LEU A 81 -8.84 -17.72 -4.17
CA LEU A 81 -7.40 -17.75 -4.44
C LEU A 81 -6.82 -19.15 -4.15
N THR A 82 -5.84 -19.58 -4.93
CA THR A 82 -5.01 -20.74 -4.59
C THR A 82 -4.00 -20.36 -3.48
N GLN A 83 -3.34 -21.36 -2.89
CA GLN A 83 -2.31 -21.06 -1.89
C GLN A 83 -1.14 -20.26 -2.50
N ALA A 84 -0.67 -20.66 -3.68
CA ALA A 84 0.40 -19.95 -4.39
C ALA A 84 0.04 -18.49 -4.67
N GLN A 85 -1.21 -18.20 -5.06
CA GLN A 85 -1.66 -16.82 -5.30
C GLN A 85 -1.74 -16.00 -4.02
N ARG A 86 -2.18 -16.61 -2.91
CA ARG A 86 -2.15 -15.95 -1.58
C ARG A 86 -0.73 -15.64 -1.13
N ASP A 87 0.19 -16.59 -1.31
CA ASP A 87 1.59 -16.45 -0.92
C ASP A 87 2.25 -15.34 -1.75
N TYR A 88 1.99 -15.32 -3.06
CA TYR A 88 2.43 -14.25 -3.95
C TYR A 88 1.92 -12.88 -3.52
N LEU A 89 0.60 -12.71 -3.32
CA LEU A 89 0.01 -11.44 -2.89
C LEU A 89 0.56 -10.98 -1.54
N SER A 90 0.76 -11.91 -0.61
CA SER A 90 1.33 -11.60 0.70
C SER A 90 2.78 -11.13 0.59
N SER A 91 3.57 -11.75 -0.28
CA SER A 91 4.94 -11.32 -0.59
C SER A 91 4.95 -9.93 -1.24
N ALA A 92 4.13 -9.73 -2.27
CA ALA A 92 4.06 -8.50 -3.03
C ALA A 92 3.66 -7.30 -2.15
N LEU A 93 2.60 -7.44 -1.34
CA LEU A 93 2.17 -6.38 -0.42
C LEU A 93 3.23 -6.05 0.64
N ARG A 94 4.00 -7.04 1.11
CA ARG A 94 5.11 -6.83 2.05
C ARG A 94 6.23 -6.02 1.41
N VAL A 95 6.61 -6.36 0.18
CA VAL A 95 7.66 -5.66 -0.55
C VAL A 95 7.24 -4.22 -0.85
N ASN A 96 6.01 -4.00 -1.33
CA ASN A 96 5.50 -2.65 -1.59
C ASN A 96 5.55 -1.81 -0.32
N GLN A 97 5.04 -2.31 0.80
CA GLN A 97 5.08 -1.57 2.07
C GLN A 97 6.51 -1.21 2.52
N ALA A 98 7.48 -2.11 2.31
CA ALA A 98 8.88 -1.84 2.62
C ALA A 98 9.52 -0.85 1.64
N GLY A 99 9.14 -0.90 0.36
CA GLY A 99 9.55 0.05 -0.68
C GLY A 99 9.07 1.46 -0.37
N GLU A 100 7.78 1.62 -0.10
CA GLU A 100 7.19 2.93 0.25
C GLU A 100 7.79 3.52 1.53
N LEU A 101 8.10 2.69 2.53
CA LEU A 101 8.84 3.15 3.71
C LEU A 101 10.20 3.73 3.30
N ALA A 102 10.95 3.00 2.48
CA ALA A 102 12.26 3.41 2.05
C ALA A 102 12.20 4.72 1.27
N ALA A 103 11.25 4.87 0.35
CA ALA A 103 11.04 6.09 -0.42
C ALA A 103 10.70 7.29 0.49
N VAL A 104 9.73 7.15 1.41
CA VAL A 104 9.42 8.18 2.42
C VAL A 104 10.68 8.63 3.16
N LEU A 105 11.52 7.69 3.60
CA LEU A 105 12.74 8.02 4.34
C LEU A 105 13.79 8.67 3.43
N ILE A 106 14.00 8.17 2.22
CA ILE A 106 14.94 8.77 1.26
C ILE A 106 14.59 10.24 1.03
N TYR A 107 13.34 10.56 0.67
CA TYR A 107 12.93 11.95 0.47
C TYR A 107 12.99 12.79 1.75
N THR A 108 12.62 12.21 2.90
CA THR A 108 12.71 12.89 4.20
C THR A 108 14.13 13.33 4.50
N TYR A 109 15.12 12.49 4.24
CA TYR A 109 16.53 12.77 4.55
C TYR A 109 17.28 13.50 3.43
N GLN A 110 16.83 13.40 2.19
CA GLN A 110 17.31 14.22 1.07
C GLN A 110 16.90 15.69 1.20
N SER A 111 15.68 15.94 1.67
CA SER A 111 15.08 17.28 1.65
C SER A 111 15.91 18.34 2.39
N PRO A 112 16.39 18.15 3.63
CA PRO A 112 17.11 19.20 4.34
C PRO A 112 18.36 19.76 3.63
N PRO A 113 19.35 18.94 3.20
CA PRO A 113 20.52 19.47 2.49
C PRO A 113 20.17 20.05 1.12
N ILE A 114 19.22 19.47 0.38
CA ILE A 114 18.77 20.01 -0.91
C ILE A 114 18.13 21.38 -0.74
N LEU A 115 17.21 21.54 0.22
CA LEU A 115 16.47 22.78 0.43
C LEU A 115 17.33 23.90 1.06
N ALA A 116 18.42 23.53 1.73
CA ALA A 116 19.42 24.50 2.18
C ALA A 116 20.13 25.17 0.99
N SER A 117 20.48 24.39 -0.04
CA SER A 117 21.19 24.88 -1.24
C SER A 117 20.26 25.35 -2.36
N HIS A 118 19.05 24.78 -2.46
CA HIS A 118 18.08 25.01 -3.53
C HIS A 118 16.66 25.24 -2.96
N PRO A 119 16.39 26.39 -2.29
CA PRO A 119 15.11 26.62 -1.62
C PRO A 119 13.88 26.59 -2.55
N HIS A 120 14.08 26.88 -3.85
CA HIS A 120 13.03 26.85 -4.87
C HIS A 120 12.47 25.45 -5.14
N LEU A 121 13.20 24.38 -4.78
CA LEU A 121 12.74 22.99 -4.92
C LEU A 121 11.79 22.54 -3.80
N ARG A 122 11.50 23.40 -2.83
CA ARG A 122 10.61 23.07 -1.71
C ARG A 122 9.24 22.53 -2.14
N PRO A 123 8.54 23.13 -3.13
CA PRO A 123 7.25 22.60 -3.57
C PRO A 123 7.39 21.19 -4.15
N LEU A 124 8.42 20.96 -4.97
CA LEU A 124 8.68 19.67 -5.61
C LEU A 124 9.02 18.58 -4.58
N MET A 125 10.00 18.82 -3.71
CA MET A 125 10.39 17.86 -2.66
C MET A 125 9.23 17.54 -1.72
N LYS A 126 8.38 18.54 -1.41
CA LYS A 126 7.19 18.32 -0.61
C LYS A 126 6.16 17.47 -1.37
N HIS A 127 5.95 17.75 -2.65
CA HIS A 127 4.98 17.03 -3.47
C HIS A 127 5.31 15.53 -3.55
N MET A 128 6.54 15.19 -3.92
CA MET A 128 7.00 13.79 -3.98
C MET A 128 6.88 13.11 -2.62
N LEU A 129 7.36 13.75 -1.54
CA LEU A 129 7.24 13.19 -0.19
C LEU A 129 5.79 12.99 0.27
N ASP A 130 4.87 13.90 -0.07
CA ASP A 130 3.45 13.75 0.29
C ASP A 130 2.82 12.55 -0.44
N GLN A 131 3.18 12.31 -1.72
CA GLN A 131 2.74 11.13 -2.47
C GLN A 131 3.25 9.84 -1.82
N GLU A 132 4.55 9.78 -1.51
CA GLU A 132 5.16 8.63 -0.82
C GLU A 132 4.51 8.32 0.53
N VAL A 133 4.18 9.35 1.32
CA VAL A 133 3.45 9.16 2.57
C VAL A 133 2.04 8.61 2.31
N GLY A 134 1.39 9.04 1.21
CA GLY A 134 0.11 8.50 0.76
C GLY A 134 0.20 7.02 0.32
N HIS A 135 1.23 6.66 -0.43
CA HIS A 135 1.49 5.28 -0.85
C HIS A 135 1.76 4.39 0.36
N PHE A 136 2.66 4.82 1.26
CA PHE A 136 2.99 4.11 2.48
C PHE A 136 1.77 3.91 3.38
N THR A 137 0.91 4.94 3.51
CA THR A 137 -0.36 4.84 4.26
C THR A 137 -1.28 3.80 3.63
N THR A 138 -1.37 3.78 2.30
CA THR A 138 -2.17 2.81 1.54
C THR A 138 -1.69 1.39 1.81
N PHE A 139 -0.39 1.12 1.70
CA PHE A 139 0.13 -0.24 1.92
C PHE A 139 0.10 -0.67 3.37
N ASN A 140 0.31 0.23 4.34
CA ASN A 140 0.08 -0.08 5.75
C ASN A 140 -1.36 -0.55 6.01
N ALA A 141 -2.35 0.12 5.42
CA ALA A 141 -3.74 -0.30 5.52
C ALA A 141 -3.98 -1.67 4.87
N LEU A 142 -3.39 -1.92 3.69
CA LEU A 142 -3.49 -3.21 2.99
C LEU A 142 -2.85 -4.36 3.78
N ILE A 143 -1.62 -4.21 4.27
CA ILE A 143 -0.97 -5.27 5.04
C ILE A 143 -1.71 -5.55 6.35
N ALA A 144 -2.25 -4.53 7.01
CA ALA A 144 -3.05 -4.70 8.22
C ALA A 144 -4.38 -5.43 7.93
N ARG A 145 -5.11 -4.99 6.90
CA ARG A 145 -6.38 -5.60 6.46
C ARG A 145 -6.21 -7.09 6.13
N HIS A 146 -5.14 -7.44 5.44
CA HIS A 146 -4.86 -8.80 4.98
C HIS A 146 -4.01 -9.61 5.96
N ARG A 147 -3.65 -9.06 7.13
CA ARG A 147 -2.77 -9.68 8.14
C ARG A 147 -1.44 -10.15 7.55
N VAL A 148 -0.94 -9.41 6.57
CA VAL A 148 0.39 -9.62 5.99
C VAL A 148 1.41 -9.09 6.97
N ARG A 149 2.38 -9.92 7.34
CA ARG A 149 3.49 -9.50 8.21
C ARG A 149 4.44 -8.61 7.41
N PRO A 150 4.86 -7.44 7.93
CA PRO A 150 5.99 -6.68 7.37
C PRO A 150 7.25 -7.54 7.30
N THR A 151 8.21 -7.12 6.48
CA THR A 151 9.49 -7.82 6.38
C THR A 151 10.27 -7.77 7.68
N ALA A 152 10.92 -8.87 8.05
CA ALA A 152 11.82 -8.91 9.21
C ALA A 152 13.00 -7.92 9.08
N LEU A 153 13.35 -7.51 7.85
CA LEU A 153 14.43 -6.56 7.57
C LEU A 153 14.00 -5.09 7.70
N TYR A 154 12.77 -4.81 8.13
CA TYR A 154 12.23 -3.46 8.27
C TYR A 154 13.14 -2.49 9.06
N PRO A 155 13.76 -2.87 10.20
CA PRO A 155 14.71 -2.00 10.90
C PRO A 155 15.97 -1.68 10.09
N LEU A 156 16.48 -2.65 9.33
CA LEU A 156 17.64 -2.47 8.47
C LEU A 156 17.33 -1.50 7.33
N TRP A 157 16.18 -1.67 6.67
CA TRP A 157 15.74 -0.80 5.59
C TRP A 157 15.52 0.64 6.03
N GLN A 158 15.03 0.87 7.25
CA GLN A 158 14.94 2.23 7.79
C GLN A 158 16.30 2.92 7.86
N VAL A 159 17.32 2.22 8.37
CA VAL A 159 18.68 2.78 8.50
C VAL A 159 19.30 3.02 7.13
N MET A 160 19.20 2.04 6.23
CA MET A 160 19.77 2.12 4.89
C MET A 160 19.13 3.23 4.05
N ALA A 161 17.80 3.34 4.06
CA ALA A 161 17.08 4.36 3.31
C ALA A 161 17.37 5.78 3.84
N SER A 162 17.37 5.94 5.17
CA SER A 162 17.70 7.23 5.80
C SER A 162 19.13 7.67 5.48
N GLY A 163 20.08 6.73 5.57
CA GLY A 163 21.48 6.98 5.23
C GLY A 163 21.66 7.33 3.75
N LEU A 164 21.04 6.57 2.85
CA LEU A 164 21.07 6.83 1.41
C LEU A 164 20.52 8.22 1.09
N GLY A 165 19.38 8.59 1.66
CA GLY A 165 18.77 9.89 1.43
C GLY A 165 19.65 11.04 1.93
N TRP A 166 20.20 10.91 3.14
CA TRP A 166 21.08 11.92 3.70
C TRP A 166 22.37 12.10 2.89
N VAL A 167 23.05 10.99 2.57
CA VAL A 167 24.30 11.01 1.81
C VAL A 167 24.10 11.63 0.44
N THR A 168 23.07 11.20 -0.30
CA THR A 168 22.81 11.71 -1.65
C THR A 168 22.38 13.17 -1.63
N GLY A 169 21.58 13.60 -0.64
CA GLY A 169 21.24 14.99 -0.44
C GLY A 169 22.45 15.89 -0.14
N VAL A 170 23.39 15.44 0.69
CA VAL A 170 24.64 16.17 1.00
C VAL A 170 25.57 16.25 -0.22
N MET A 171 25.60 15.21 -1.06
CA MET A 171 26.36 15.21 -2.32
C MET A 171 25.84 16.22 -3.35
N GLY A 172 24.62 16.71 -3.18
CA GLY A 172 24.05 17.76 -4.03
C GLY A 172 22.75 17.34 -4.71
N ARG A 173 22.14 18.29 -5.41
CA ARG A 173 20.85 18.11 -6.08
C ARG A 173 20.92 17.00 -7.14
N GLU A 174 21.95 17.01 -7.97
CA GLU A 174 22.13 16.06 -9.07
C GLU A 174 22.26 14.63 -8.54
N ALA A 175 23.04 14.42 -7.47
CA ALA A 175 23.20 13.11 -6.84
C ALA A 175 21.91 12.62 -6.17
N ALA A 176 21.16 13.52 -5.53
CA ALA A 176 19.86 13.18 -4.96
C ALA A 176 18.84 12.80 -6.05
N MET A 177 18.76 13.56 -7.14
CA MET A 177 17.87 13.25 -8.25
C MET A 177 18.30 11.97 -8.98
N ALA A 178 19.61 11.69 -9.10
CA ALA A 178 20.09 10.40 -9.61
C ALA A 178 19.70 9.22 -8.69
N CYS A 179 19.68 9.44 -7.37
CA CYS A 179 19.17 8.46 -6.42
C CYS A 179 17.67 8.23 -6.63
N THR A 180 16.86 9.29 -6.75
CA THR A 180 15.44 9.20 -7.07
C THR A 180 15.23 8.42 -8.37
N GLU A 181 15.89 8.82 -9.45
CA GLU A 181 15.81 8.13 -10.75
C GLU A 181 16.06 6.62 -10.62
N ALA A 182 17.12 6.24 -9.89
CA ALA A 182 17.49 4.85 -9.69
C ALA A 182 16.46 4.07 -8.87
N VAL A 183 15.91 4.67 -7.81
CA VAL A 183 14.92 4.04 -6.93
C VAL A 183 13.60 3.87 -7.68
N GLU A 184 13.08 4.93 -8.30
CA GLU A 184 11.77 4.88 -8.97
C GLU A 184 11.80 4.00 -10.23
N THR A 185 12.95 3.88 -10.88
CA THR A 185 13.12 2.89 -11.96
C THR A 185 12.87 1.46 -11.47
N GLU A 186 13.38 1.10 -10.28
CA GLU A 186 13.26 -0.25 -9.74
C GLU A 186 11.89 -0.47 -9.08
N ILE A 187 11.35 0.53 -8.38
CA ILE A 187 10.00 0.48 -7.79
C ILE A 187 8.93 0.41 -8.89
N GLY A 188 8.98 1.31 -9.89
CA GLY A 188 8.08 1.30 -11.03
C GLY A 188 8.19 0.01 -11.86
N GLY A 189 9.40 -0.55 -11.99
CA GLY A 189 9.62 -1.87 -12.58
C GLY A 189 8.92 -2.99 -11.80
N HIS A 190 9.03 -2.96 -10.47
CA HIS A 190 8.38 -3.92 -9.58
C HIS A 190 6.84 -3.85 -9.66
N TYR A 191 6.27 -2.65 -9.72
CA TYR A 191 4.83 -2.48 -9.91
C TYR A 191 4.36 -3.00 -11.27
N ASN A 192 5.10 -2.74 -12.34
CA ASN A 192 4.77 -3.26 -13.67
C ASN A 192 4.75 -4.80 -13.70
N GLU A 193 5.71 -5.45 -13.03
CA GLU A 193 5.74 -6.90 -12.89
C GLU A 193 4.50 -7.42 -12.14
N GLN A 194 4.16 -6.79 -11.01
CA GLN A 194 2.98 -7.15 -10.24
C GLN A 194 1.69 -7.01 -11.01
N ILE A 195 1.48 -5.86 -11.66
CA ILE A 195 0.28 -5.59 -12.45
C ILE A 195 0.15 -6.64 -13.57
N ARG A 196 1.24 -6.98 -14.25
CA ARG A 196 1.21 -7.99 -15.32
C ARG A 196 0.79 -9.36 -14.79
N HIS A 197 1.40 -9.83 -13.70
CA HIS A 197 1.02 -11.11 -13.08
C HIS A 197 -0.47 -11.11 -12.69
N LEU A 198 -0.94 -10.06 -12.04
CA LEU A 198 -2.35 -9.98 -11.63
C LEU A 198 -3.32 -9.97 -12.82
N LEU A 199 -2.95 -9.31 -13.92
CA LEU A 199 -3.77 -9.32 -15.14
C LEU A 199 -3.77 -10.68 -15.83
N GLU A 200 -2.62 -11.38 -15.89
CA GLU A 200 -2.56 -12.75 -16.41
C GLU A 200 -3.45 -13.69 -15.59
N MET A 201 -3.42 -13.57 -14.26
CA MET A 201 -4.28 -14.32 -13.35
C MET A 201 -5.77 -14.02 -13.58
N VAL A 202 -6.12 -12.74 -13.75
CA VAL A 202 -7.49 -12.31 -14.06
C VAL A 202 -7.96 -12.87 -15.40
N SER A 203 -7.16 -12.74 -16.46
CA SER A 203 -7.51 -13.24 -17.80
C SER A 203 -7.72 -14.75 -17.81
N GLN A 204 -6.93 -15.51 -17.04
CA GLN A 204 -7.14 -16.96 -16.89
C GLN A 204 -8.49 -17.27 -16.21
N TRP A 205 -8.86 -16.54 -15.17
CA TRP A 205 -10.15 -16.73 -14.50
C TRP A 205 -11.33 -16.38 -15.39
N GLU A 206 -11.24 -15.28 -16.14
CA GLU A 206 -12.26 -14.88 -17.10
C GLU A 206 -12.43 -15.91 -18.21
N ALA A 207 -11.34 -16.49 -18.72
CA ALA A 207 -11.37 -17.57 -19.71
C ALA A 207 -12.02 -18.86 -19.16
N GLU A 208 -11.89 -19.11 -17.86
CA GLU A 208 -12.58 -20.20 -17.15
C GLU A 208 -14.05 -19.86 -16.77
N GLY A 209 -14.53 -18.66 -17.10
CA GLY A 209 -15.89 -18.19 -16.81
C GLY A 209 -16.11 -17.72 -15.37
N TYR A 210 -15.05 -17.32 -14.66
CA TYR A 210 -15.14 -16.72 -13.34
C TYR A 210 -15.08 -15.19 -13.41
N GLU A 211 -15.78 -14.54 -12.49
CA GLU A 211 -15.68 -13.10 -12.30
C GLU A 211 -14.61 -12.71 -11.29
N VAL A 212 -13.98 -11.56 -11.52
CA VAL A 212 -13.01 -10.96 -10.60
C VAL A 212 -13.73 -10.30 -9.43
N GLY A 213 -13.26 -10.55 -8.22
CA GLY A 213 -13.75 -9.88 -7.01
C GLY A 213 -13.38 -8.40 -7.01
N GLU A 214 -14.28 -7.55 -6.51
CA GLU A 214 -14.10 -6.09 -6.43
C GLU A 214 -12.78 -5.70 -5.73
N GLU A 215 -12.43 -6.39 -4.64
CA GLU A 215 -11.20 -6.14 -3.89
C GLU A 215 -9.93 -6.30 -4.75
N LEU A 216 -9.87 -7.31 -5.61
CA LEU A 216 -8.73 -7.52 -6.50
C LEU A 216 -8.69 -6.45 -7.60
N SER A 217 -9.84 -6.08 -8.16
CA SER A 217 -9.95 -4.99 -9.13
C SER A 217 -9.50 -3.65 -8.53
N THR A 218 -9.89 -3.36 -7.28
CA THR A 218 -9.45 -2.18 -6.53
C THR A 218 -7.95 -2.21 -6.28
N LEU A 219 -7.38 -3.37 -5.92
CA LEU A 219 -5.93 -3.51 -5.75
C LEU A 219 -5.20 -3.21 -7.06
N ILE A 220 -5.61 -3.80 -8.18
CA ILE A 220 -4.99 -3.54 -9.50
C ILE A 220 -5.09 -2.05 -9.86
N GLY A 221 -6.24 -1.41 -9.62
CA GLY A 221 -6.40 0.03 -9.83
C GLY A 221 -5.47 0.86 -8.95
N THR A 222 -5.31 0.47 -7.69
CA THR A 222 -4.39 1.12 -6.74
C THR A 222 -2.94 0.99 -7.20
N LEU A 223 -2.50 -0.20 -7.59
CA LEU A 223 -1.14 -0.45 -8.08
C LEU A 223 -0.83 0.34 -9.36
N ARG A 224 -1.80 0.44 -10.29
CA ARG A 224 -1.65 1.25 -11.51
C ARG A 224 -1.48 2.73 -11.18
N ARG A 225 -2.32 3.28 -10.29
CA ARG A 225 -2.22 4.67 -9.86
C ARG A 225 -0.85 4.97 -9.25
N ILE A 226 -0.43 4.16 -8.27
CA ILE A 226 0.86 4.34 -7.60
C ILE A 226 2.00 4.25 -8.60
N ARG A 227 2.02 3.22 -9.47
CA ARG A 227 3.02 3.12 -10.55
C ARG A 227 3.10 4.38 -11.41
N ASP A 228 1.95 4.95 -11.79
CA ASP A 228 1.93 6.14 -12.65
C ASP A 228 2.47 7.37 -11.89
N GLU A 229 2.23 7.45 -10.57
CA GLU A 229 2.83 8.47 -9.68
C GLU A 229 4.36 8.26 -9.54
N GLU A 230 4.85 7.01 -9.44
CA GLU A 230 6.30 6.73 -9.43
C GLU A 230 7.01 7.14 -10.73
N LEU A 231 6.34 6.95 -11.87
CA LEU A 231 6.87 7.39 -13.16
C LEU A 231 6.93 8.91 -13.26
N GLU A 232 5.99 9.62 -12.63
CA GLU A 232 6.03 11.07 -12.50
C GLU A 232 7.27 11.52 -11.70
N HIS A 233 7.60 10.82 -10.61
CA HIS A 233 8.79 11.12 -9.80
C HIS A 233 10.09 10.91 -10.58
N LEU A 234 10.14 9.84 -11.38
CA LEU A 234 11.23 9.59 -12.31
C LEU A 234 11.41 10.75 -13.30
N ASP A 235 10.31 11.24 -13.89
CA ASP A 235 10.35 12.37 -14.82
C ASP A 235 10.84 13.64 -14.12
N HIS A 236 10.33 13.95 -12.91
CA HIS A 236 10.80 15.07 -12.10
C HIS A 236 12.30 14.98 -11.81
N ALA A 237 12.82 13.79 -11.51
CA ALA A 237 14.25 13.60 -11.27
C ALA A 237 15.10 13.90 -12.53
N LEU A 238 14.64 13.45 -13.70
CA LEU A 238 15.31 13.72 -14.97
C LEU A 238 15.30 15.21 -15.31
N GLU A 239 14.17 15.89 -15.11
CA GLU A 239 14.03 17.34 -15.30
C GLU A 239 14.91 18.15 -14.34
N ASN A 240 15.20 17.60 -13.16
CA ASN A 240 16.04 18.23 -12.14
C ASN A 240 17.49 17.74 -12.15
N ASP A 241 18.00 17.43 -13.34
CA ASP A 241 19.41 17.18 -13.62
C ASP A 241 19.99 15.87 -13.03
N ALA A 242 19.18 14.84 -12.81
CA ALA A 242 19.68 13.52 -12.38
C ALA A 242 20.87 13.03 -13.22
N LYS A 243 20.80 13.16 -14.55
CA LYS A 243 21.85 12.73 -15.49
C LYS A 243 23.18 13.48 -15.35
N LYS A 244 23.22 14.61 -14.65
CA LYS A 244 24.44 15.40 -14.42
C LYS A 244 25.22 14.95 -13.18
N ALA A 245 24.76 13.96 -12.43
CA ALA A 245 25.57 13.39 -11.35
C ALA A 245 26.86 12.78 -11.91
N GLU A 246 27.99 12.99 -11.25
CA GLU A 246 29.28 12.45 -11.71
C GLU A 246 29.91 11.52 -10.66
N PRO A 247 30.15 10.23 -10.97
CA PRO A 247 29.71 9.47 -12.15
C PRO A 247 28.28 8.90 -12.00
N HIS A 248 27.33 9.37 -12.83
CA HIS A 248 25.91 8.99 -12.83
C HIS A 248 25.69 7.48 -12.93
N TRP A 249 26.32 6.84 -13.92
CA TRP A 249 26.14 5.42 -14.20
C TRP A 249 26.54 4.53 -13.01
N LEU A 250 27.55 4.95 -12.25
CA LEU A 250 28.05 4.20 -11.10
C LEU A 250 27.11 4.39 -9.91
N LEU A 251 26.72 5.64 -9.62
CA LEU A 251 25.79 5.94 -8.54
C LEU A 251 24.46 5.22 -8.74
N THR A 252 23.85 5.41 -9.91
CA THR A 252 22.58 4.74 -10.25
C THR A 252 22.74 3.22 -10.31
N GLY A 253 23.84 2.71 -10.87
CA GLY A 253 24.11 1.26 -10.93
C GLY A 253 24.16 0.61 -9.55
N VAL A 254 24.87 1.22 -8.58
CA VAL A 254 24.97 0.72 -7.21
C VAL A 254 23.62 0.78 -6.50
N ILE A 255 22.89 1.90 -6.62
CA ILE A 255 21.58 2.07 -5.97
C ILE A 255 20.59 1.05 -6.52
N ARG A 256 20.50 0.89 -7.84
CA ARG A 256 19.62 -0.09 -8.49
C ARG A 256 19.93 -1.52 -8.06
N ALA A 257 21.21 -1.87 -7.96
CA ALA A 257 21.62 -3.19 -7.45
C ALA A 257 21.16 -3.38 -5.99
N GLY A 258 21.29 -2.35 -5.16
CA GLY A 258 20.77 -2.32 -3.79
C GLY A 258 19.26 -2.53 -3.72
N CYS A 259 18.48 -1.79 -4.53
CA CYS A 259 17.02 -1.92 -4.62
C CYS A 259 16.61 -3.34 -5.01
N LYS A 260 17.23 -3.93 -6.05
CA LYS A 260 16.96 -5.32 -6.45
C LYS A 260 17.24 -6.32 -5.33
N GLY A 261 18.35 -6.12 -4.61
CA GLY A 261 18.69 -6.93 -3.44
C GLY A 261 17.66 -6.80 -2.31
N ALA A 262 17.22 -5.58 -2.01
CA ALA A 262 16.21 -5.31 -0.99
C ALA A 262 14.85 -5.93 -1.33
N ILE A 263 14.42 -5.84 -2.59
CA ILE A 263 13.21 -6.51 -3.10
C ILE A 263 13.33 -8.03 -2.90
N PHE A 264 14.40 -8.63 -3.45
CA PHE A 264 14.62 -10.08 -3.38
C PHE A 264 14.61 -10.64 -1.95
N LEU A 265 15.24 -9.91 -1.01
CA LEU A 265 15.28 -10.30 0.39
C LEU A 265 13.92 -10.11 1.06
N SER A 266 13.24 -8.98 0.83
CA SER A 266 11.95 -8.67 1.45
C SER A 266 10.81 -9.59 0.97
N GLU A 267 10.92 -10.16 -0.23
CA GLU A 267 9.99 -11.21 -0.68
C GLU A 267 10.02 -12.45 0.23
N ARG A 268 11.19 -12.76 0.82
CA ARG A 268 11.46 -14.02 1.53
C ARG A 268 11.26 -13.95 3.04
N VAL A 269 11.44 -12.77 3.66
CA VAL A 269 11.47 -12.61 5.12
C VAL A 269 10.65 -11.45 5.62
#